data_AF-A0A6G3Y1E7-F1
#
_entry.id   AF-A0A6G3Y1E7-F1
#
_cell.length_a   1.000
_cell.length_b   1.000
_cell.length_c   1.000
_cell.angle_alpha   90.00
_cell.angle_beta   90.00
_cell.angle_gamma   90.00
#
_symmetry.space_group_name_H-M   'P 1'
#
loop_
_entity.id
_entity.type
_entity.pdbx_description
1 polymer ?
#
loop_
_entity_poly.entity_id
_entity_poly.type
_entity_poly.pdbx_seq_one_letter_code
_entity_poly.pdbx_strand_id
1 'polypeptide(L)' 'MTSPDVTVVVAVYNTMPYLTECLNSLVGQSIGHERLQVVAVDDGSTDDSGKELDRFAQRYPDVFTVVHQPNS' A
#
# COMPACT_ATOMS: atom_id res chain seq x y z
N MET A 1 17.07 7.53 -8.38
CA MET A 1 16.29 6.47 -7.73
C MET A 1 16.64 5.17 -8.43
N THR A 2 17.06 4.16 -7.68
CA THR A 2 17.23 2.80 -8.22
C THR A 2 15.86 2.27 -8.63
N SER A 3 15.79 1.55 -9.75
CA SER A 3 14.55 0.85 -10.12
C SER A 3 14.24 -0.19 -9.03
N PRO A 4 12.99 -0.32 -8.54
CA PRO A 4 12.65 -1.42 -7.65
C PRO A 4 12.81 -2.73 -8.42
N ASP A 5 13.19 -3.79 -7.72
CA ASP A 5 13.28 -5.13 -8.30
C ASP A 5 11.89 -5.76 -8.39
N VAL A 6 11.00 -5.42 -7.45
CA VAL A 6 9.62 -5.89 -7.40
C VAL A 6 8.68 -4.72 -7.08
N THR A 7 7.62 -4.61 -7.87
CA THR A 7 6.48 -3.74 -7.57
C THR A 7 5.26 -4.59 -7.26
N VAL A 8 4.67 -4.40 -6.08
CA VAL A 8 3.46 -5.09 -5.64
C VAL A 8 2.28 -4.13 -5.79
N VAL A 9 1.29 -4.51 -6.61
CA VAL A 9 0.05 -3.75 -6.75
C VAL A 9 -1.01 -4.37 -5.85
N VAL A 10 -1.64 -3.55 -5.01
CA VAL A 10 -2.67 -3.98 -4.05
C VAL A 10 -3.96 -3.23 -4.35
N ALA A 11 -4.99 -3.93 -4.82
CA ALA A 11 -6.33 -3.37 -4.96
C ALA A 11 -7.05 -3.42 -3.60
N VAL A 12 -7.70 -2.33 -3.21
CA VAL A 12 -8.29 -2.14 -1.89
C VAL A 12 -9.71 -1.60 -2.04
N TYR A 13 -10.68 -2.32 -1.47
CA TYR A 13 -12.05 -1.87 -1.29
C TYR A 13 -12.64 -2.49 -0.02
N ASN A 14 -12.92 -1.66 0.99
CA ASN A 14 -13.53 -2.09 2.25
C ASN A 14 -12.87 -3.32 2.91
N THR A 15 -11.55 -3.30 3.09
CA THR A 15 -10.74 -4.46 3.49
C THR A 15 -10.32 -4.46 4.96
N MET A 16 -10.80 -3.52 5.77
CA MET A 16 -10.50 -3.53 7.21
C MET A 16 -11.17 -4.73 7.90
N PRO A 17 -10.49 -5.36 8.90
CA PRO A 17 -9.21 -4.95 9.50
C PRO A 17 -7.96 -5.57 8.86
N TYR A 18 -8.10 -6.41 7.84
CA TYR A 18 -7.00 -7.25 7.31
C TYR A 18 -5.91 -6.46 6.58
N LEU A 19 -6.26 -5.28 6.08
CA LEU A 19 -5.35 -4.41 5.34
C LEU A 19 -4.05 -4.15 6.12
N THR A 20 -4.15 -3.81 7.41
CA THR A 20 -2.97 -3.52 8.25
C THR A 20 -1.99 -4.69 8.30
N GLU A 21 -2.47 -5.93 8.41
CA GLU A 21 -1.61 -7.12 8.43
C GLU A 21 -0.93 -7.32 7.07
N CYS A 22 -1.69 -7.17 5.98
CA CYS A 22 -1.18 -7.24 4.62
C CYS A 22 -0.04 -6.24 4.40
N LEU A 23 -0.25 -4.96 4.72
CA LEU A 23 0.75 -3.91 4.51
C LEU A 23 1.99 -4.10 5.41
N ASN A 24 1.80 -4.54 6.65
CA ASN A 24 2.91 -4.90 7.54
C ASN A 24 3.74 -6.07 6.98
N SER A 25 3.09 -7.05 6.36
CA SER A 25 3.80 -8.17 5.72
C SER A 25 4.65 -7.69 4.55
N LEU A 26 4.19 -6.70 3.77
CA LEU A 26 4.93 -6.15 2.64
C LEU A 26 6.18 -5.38 3.09
N VAL A 27 6.08 -4.53 4.11
CA VAL A 27 7.26 -3.82 4.65
C VAL A 27 8.22 -4.74 5.41
N GLY A 28 7.76 -5.92 5.82
CA GLY A 28 8.57 -6.93 6.52
C GLY A 28 9.37 -7.85 5.60
N GLN A 29 9.29 -7.68 4.27
CA GLN A 29 9.99 -8.55 3.33
C GLN A 29 11.53 -8.43 3.43
N SER A 30 12.23 -9.54 3.25
CA SER A 30 13.68 -9.65 3.43
C SER A 30 14.53 -9.01 2.32
N ILE A 31 13.90 -8.54 1.23
CA ILE A 31 14.59 -7.94 0.09
C ILE A 31 15.04 -6.50 0.34
N GLY A 32 14.60 -5.86 1.43
CA GLY A 32 14.88 -4.45 1.71
C GLY A 32 13.85 -3.50 1.10
N HIS A 33 13.74 -2.30 1.67
CA HIS A 33 12.77 -1.28 1.26
C HIS A 33 13.19 -0.60 -0.05
N GLU A 34 14.48 -0.45 -0.29
CA GLU A 34 15.07 0.19 -1.47
C GLU A 34 14.89 -0.61 -2.77
N ARG A 35 14.48 -1.88 -2.65
CA ARG A 35 14.23 -2.81 -3.77
C ARG A 35 12.75 -3.15 -3.94
N LEU A 36 11.89 -2.64 -3.06
CA LEU A 36 10.45 -2.91 -3.03
C LEU A 36 9.67 -1.62 -3.30
N GLN A 37 8.69 -1.70 -4.19
CA GLN A 37 7.65 -0.68 -4.33
C GLN A 37 6.28 -1.32 -4.09
N VAL A 38 5.40 -0.60 -3.38
CA VAL A 38 4.00 -0.97 -3.19
C VAL A 38 3.12 0.13 -3.77
N VAL A 39 2.26 -0.24 -4.71
CA VAL A 39 1.25 0.65 -5.27
C VAL A 39 -0.11 0.16 -4.79
N ALA A 40 -0.72 0.90 -3.85
CA ALA A 40 -2.04 0.58 -3.33
C ALA A 40 -3.09 1.42 -4.06
N VAL A 41 -4.12 0.76 -4.59
CA VAL A 41 -5.23 1.39 -5.31
C VAL A 41 -6.48 1.24 -4.47
N ASP A 42 -6.95 2.34 -3.90
CA ASP A 42 -8.22 2.42 -3.17
C ASP A 42 -9.36 2.72 -4.15
N ASP A 43 -10.22 1.73 -4.36
CA ASP A 43 -11.35 1.78 -5.30
C ASP A 43 -12.62 2.36 -4.64
N GLY A 44 -12.46 3.49 -3.96
CA GLY A 44 -13.55 4.19 -3.30
C GLY A 44 -14.06 3.50 -2.05
N SER A 45 -13.16 3.00 -1.20
CA SER A 45 -13.52 2.44 0.10
C SER A 45 -14.34 3.44 0.94
N THR A 46 -15.34 2.91 1.64
CA THR A 46 -16.21 3.65 2.58
C THR A 46 -15.88 3.36 4.04
N ASP A 47 -14.99 2.40 4.31
CA ASP A 47 -14.44 2.11 5.63
C ASP A 47 -13.14 2.91 5.87
N ASP A 48 -12.37 2.52 6.89
CA ASP A 48 -11.08 3.15 7.21
C ASP A 48 -9.90 2.68 6.34
N SER A 49 -10.13 1.87 5.28
CA SER A 49 -9.07 1.33 4.43
C SER A 49 -8.22 2.45 3.80
N GLY A 50 -8.87 3.49 3.23
CA GLY A 50 -8.17 4.62 2.62
C GLY A 50 -7.27 5.36 3.61
N LYS A 51 -7.74 5.58 4.85
CA LYS A 51 -6.94 6.22 5.91
C LYS A 51 -5.74 5.38 6.33
N GLU A 52 -5.90 4.06 6.38
CA GLU A 52 -4.79 3.16 6.70
C GLU A 52 -3.74 3.16 5.58
N LEU A 53 -4.16 3.21 4.31
CA LEU A 53 -3.24 3.39 3.17
C LEU A 53 -2.45 4.70 3.29
N ASP A 54 -3.12 5.81 3.58
CA ASP A 54 -2.47 7.12 3.77
C ASP A 54 -1.45 7.08 4.91
N ARG A 55 -1.79 6.42 6.02
CA ARG A 55 -0.88 6.24 7.16
C ARG A 55 0.38 5.47 6.77
N PHE A 56 0.26 4.43 5.95
CA PHE A 56 1.43 3.68 5.46
C PHE A 56 2.26 4.49 4.47
N ALA A 57 1.62 5.23 3.56
CA ALA A 57 2.30 6.14 2.65
C ALA A 57 3.10 7.23 3.37
N GLN A 58 2.56 7.79 4.45
CA GLN A 58 3.28 8.77 5.28
C GLN A 58 4.45 8.14 6.05
N ARG A 59 4.28 6.91 6.53
CA ARG A 59 5.31 6.20 7.32
C ARG A 59 6.45 5.66 6.45
N TYR A 60 6.16 5.26 5.22
CA TYR A 60 7.10 4.64 4.28
C TYR A 60 7.02 5.33 2.90
N PRO A 61 7.35 6.62 2.81
CA PRO A 61 7.15 7.42 1.59
C PRO A 61 7.99 6.94 0.39
N ASP A 62 9.10 6.25 0.66
CA ASP A 62 9.96 5.69 -0.41
C ASP A 62 9.49 4.32 -0.90
N VAL A 63 8.51 3.69 -0.22
CA VAL A 63 8.02 2.34 -0.53
C VAL A 63 6.59 2.38 -1.06
N PHE A 64 5.73 3.22 -0.46
CA PHE A 64 4.30 3.24 -0.75
C PHE A 64 3.91 4.39 -1.68
N THR A 65 3.13 4.06 -2.70
CA THR A 65 2.37 5.01 -3.51
C THR A 65 0.90 4.63 -3.41
N VAL A 66 0.04 5.58 -3.06
CA VAL A 66 -1.40 5.37 -2.93
C VAL A 66 -2.13 6.11 -4.04
N VAL A 67 -3.06 5.42 -4.68
CA VAL A 67 -3.96 5.97 -5.70
C VAL A 67 -5.38 5.80 -5.20
N HIS A 68 -6.08 6.90 -4.96
CA HIS A 68 -7.52 6.88 -4.68
C HIS A 68 -8.29 7.16 -5.97
N GLN A 69 -9.26 6.30 -6.26
CA GLN A 69 -10.21 6.51 -7.35
C GLN A 69 -11.64 6.33 -6.85
N PRO A 70 -12.64 6.95 -7.50
CA PRO A 70 -14.04 6.61 -7.25
C PRO A 70 -14.28 5.13 -7.53
N ASN A 71 -15.17 4.52 -6.74
CA ASN A 71 -15.62 3.15 -6.99
C ASN A 71 -16.20 3.03 -8.41
N SER A 72 -15.81 1.98 -9.13
CA SER A 72 -16.23 1.70 -10.51
C SER A 72 -17.52 0.89 -10.62
#